data_AF-A0A3N9N5I8-F1
#
_entry.id   AF-A0A3N9N5I8-F1
#
_cell.length_a   1.000
_cell.length_b   1.000
_cell.length_c   1.000
_cell.angle_alpha   90.00
_cell.angle_beta   90.00
_cell.angle_gamma   90.00
#
_symmetry.space_group_name_H-M   'P 1'
#
loop_
_entity.id
_entity.type
_entity.pdbx_description
1 polymer ?
#
loop_
_entity_poly.entity_id
_entity_poly.type
_entity_poly.pdbx_seq_one_letter_code
_entity_poly.pdbx_strand_id
1 'polypeptide(L)'
;MALLTLLMFALANLAIGTPRCSHLEKIQACESLRETRLTALDADSSHSYDQTALLLDYRVENSVNVPLTGRALVTLTANEMLTWIPFNAEGLAIYGISEMGNDLDFIYRNDTLWVEKTLYPGQSATIEIQLTAPAIPNFFEVGYHVDWQRVFTFAEPFGARRWFPCWDQPYDKFDEITIAVNMPEDWSLASNGFLTSTTYPEPGRKREV
;
A
#
# COMPACT_ATOMS: atom_id res chain seq x y z
N MET A 1 -15.97 84.55 -39.40
CA MET A 1 -16.77 84.73 -38.17
C MET A 1 -17.46 83.40 -37.87
N ALA A 2 -17.14 82.79 -36.72
CA ALA A 2 -17.94 81.91 -35.83
C ALA A 2 -19.08 81.04 -36.46
N LEU A 3 -19.34 79.76 -36.14
CA LEU A 3 -18.96 78.85 -35.04
C LEU A 3 -19.61 77.46 -35.36
N LEU A 4 -19.07 76.36 -34.80
CA LEU A 4 -19.74 75.06 -34.50
C LEU A 4 -20.14 74.14 -35.71
N THR A 5 -19.94 72.82 -35.76
CA THR A 5 -19.98 71.75 -34.74
C THR A 5 -19.20 70.49 -35.18
N LEU A 6 -18.74 69.77 -34.16
CA LEU A 6 -18.04 68.47 -34.09
C LEU A 6 -19.01 67.28 -34.23
N LEU A 7 -18.73 66.20 -35.00
CA LEU A 7 -18.99 64.77 -34.64
C LEU A 7 -18.73 63.72 -35.76
N MET A 8 -18.13 62.60 -35.33
CA MET A 8 -18.25 61.19 -35.79
C MET A 8 -17.74 60.75 -37.17
N PHE A 9 -16.71 59.89 -37.18
CA PHE A 9 -16.83 58.45 -37.50
C PHE A 9 -15.44 57.79 -37.36
N ALA A 10 -15.11 57.33 -36.15
CA ALA A 10 -14.06 56.32 -35.96
C ALA A 10 -14.77 55.03 -35.56
N LEU A 11 -14.87 54.10 -36.52
CA LEU A 11 -15.44 52.77 -36.33
C LEU A 11 -14.60 52.01 -35.29
N ALA A 12 -15.28 51.59 -34.23
CA ALA A 12 -14.75 50.75 -33.18
C ALA A 12 -14.48 49.34 -33.73
N ASN A 13 -13.20 48.91 -33.70
CA ASN A 13 -12.86 47.49 -33.68
C ASN A 13 -13.12 46.98 -32.25
N LEU A 14 -14.31 46.42 -31.99
CA LEU A 14 -14.48 45.54 -30.83
C LEU A 14 -13.86 44.18 -31.15
N ALA A 15 -12.60 44.00 -30.75
CA ALA A 15 -12.08 42.66 -30.53
C ALA A 15 -12.75 42.12 -29.27
N ILE A 16 -13.72 41.20 -29.44
CA ILE A 16 -14.26 40.41 -28.33
C ILE A 16 -13.14 39.48 -27.88
N GLY A 17 -12.40 39.88 -26.85
CA GLY A 17 -11.46 39.01 -26.17
C GLY A 17 -12.25 37.91 -25.46
N THR A 18 -12.04 36.65 -25.85
CA THR A 18 -12.48 35.51 -25.05
C THR A 18 -11.88 35.64 -23.65
N PRO A 19 -12.67 35.56 -22.56
CA PRO A 19 -12.11 35.65 -21.22
C PRO A 19 -11.06 34.55 -21.07
N ARG A 20 -9.82 34.93 -20.72
CA ARG A 20 -8.80 33.98 -20.29
C ARG A 20 -9.31 33.36 -18.99
N CYS A 21 -9.88 32.16 -19.11
CA CYS A 21 -10.25 31.35 -17.97
C CYS A 21 -9.06 31.29 -17.00
N SER A 22 -9.31 31.73 -15.77
CA SER A 22 -8.29 31.83 -14.74
C SER A 22 -7.77 30.43 -14.39
N HIS A 23 -6.53 30.34 -13.89
CA HIS A 23 -5.98 29.06 -13.49
C HIS A 23 -6.84 28.38 -12.41
N LEU A 24 -7.50 29.17 -11.56
CA LEU A 24 -8.41 28.71 -10.51
C LEU A 24 -9.67 28.03 -11.07
N GLU A 25 -10.28 28.60 -12.10
CA GLU A 25 -11.47 28.03 -12.76
C GLU A 25 -11.15 26.70 -13.45
N LYS A 26 -9.93 26.56 -14.01
CA LYS A 26 -9.46 25.30 -14.59
C LYS A 26 -9.23 24.22 -13.52
N ILE A 27 -8.70 24.61 -12.35
CA ILE A 27 -8.53 23.71 -11.21
C ILE A 27 -9.91 23.25 -10.70
N GLN A 28 -10.84 24.18 -10.49
CA GLN A 28 -12.19 23.86 -10.03
C GLN A 28 -12.96 22.98 -11.04
N ALA A 29 -12.80 23.23 -12.34
CA ALA A 29 -13.36 22.36 -13.39
C ALA A 29 -12.76 20.95 -13.34
N CYS A 30 -11.44 20.81 -13.15
CA CYS A 30 -10.81 19.51 -12.95
C CYS A 30 -11.27 18.79 -11.68
N GLU A 31 -11.40 19.51 -10.56
CA GLU A 31 -11.86 18.95 -9.28
C GLU A 31 -13.31 18.49 -9.35
N SER A 32 -14.21 19.30 -9.92
CA SER A 32 -15.61 18.91 -10.14
C SER A 32 -15.76 17.72 -11.08
N LEU A 33 -14.95 17.63 -12.13
CA LEU A 33 -14.90 16.45 -13.01
C LEU A 33 -14.37 15.21 -12.27
N ARG A 34 -13.40 15.37 -11.36
CA ARG A 34 -12.90 14.30 -10.48
C ARG A 34 -13.98 13.81 -9.52
N GLU A 35 -14.68 14.70 -8.82
CA GLU A 35 -15.79 14.37 -7.92
C GLU A 35 -16.95 13.67 -8.64
N THR A 36 -17.28 14.15 -9.85
CA THR A 36 -18.32 13.53 -10.69
C THR A 36 -17.89 12.13 -11.17
N ARG A 37 -16.58 11.91 -11.40
CA ARG A 37 -16.04 10.60 -11.78
C ARG A 37 -16.01 9.62 -10.61
N LEU A 38 -15.74 10.10 -9.40
CA LEU A 38 -15.74 9.29 -8.17
C LEU A 38 -17.14 8.78 -7.81
N THR A 39 -18.19 9.51 -8.18
CA THR A 39 -19.59 9.17 -7.86
C THR A 39 -20.28 8.25 -8.87
N ALA A 40 -19.70 8.03 -10.06
CA ALA A 40 -20.34 7.35 -11.19
C ALA A 40 -19.76 5.95 -11.53
N LEU A 41 -18.73 5.51 -10.82
CA LEU A 41 -18.24 4.13 -10.88
C LEU A 41 -18.82 3.41 -9.66
N ASP A 42 -19.48 2.25 -9.85
CA ASP A 42 -19.45 1.24 -8.79
C ASP A 42 -17.99 1.11 -8.38
N ALA A 43 -17.66 1.39 -7.13
CA ALA A 43 -16.27 1.56 -6.74
C ALA A 43 -15.53 0.24 -6.98
N ASP A 44 -14.65 0.22 -8.00
CA ASP A 44 -13.60 -0.80 -8.18
C ASP A 44 -12.75 -0.97 -6.90
N SER A 45 -12.90 -0.07 -5.93
CA SER A 45 -12.28 -0.05 -4.62
C SER A 45 -13.03 -0.80 -3.51
N SER A 46 -14.19 -1.41 -3.77
CA SER A 46 -14.94 -2.14 -2.75
C SER A 46 -14.61 -3.64 -2.79
N HIS A 47 -14.33 -4.22 -1.62
CA HIS A 47 -14.10 -5.66 -1.46
C HIS A 47 -14.55 -6.13 -0.06
N SER A 48 -14.38 -7.42 0.20
CA SER A 48 -15.02 -8.15 1.30
C SER A 48 -14.59 -7.69 2.71
N TYR A 49 -13.46 -7.02 2.84
CA TYR A 49 -12.96 -6.40 4.07
C TYR A 49 -12.18 -5.12 3.73
N ASP A 50 -11.73 -4.39 4.73
CA ASP A 50 -10.85 -3.22 4.64
C ASP A 50 -9.62 -3.48 5.50
N GLN A 51 -8.41 -3.36 4.97
CA GLN A 51 -7.17 -3.65 5.71
C GLN A 51 -6.57 -2.36 6.28
N THR A 52 -6.62 -2.21 7.61
CA THR A 52 -6.40 -0.92 8.26
C THR A 52 -5.00 -0.78 8.86
N ALA A 53 -4.41 -1.86 9.38
CA ALA A 53 -3.06 -1.80 9.94
C ALA A 53 -2.20 -3.02 9.57
N LEU A 54 -0.91 -2.76 9.37
CA LEU A 54 0.09 -3.77 9.05
C LEU A 54 1.28 -3.66 10.01
N LEU A 55 1.68 -4.78 10.61
CA LEU A 55 2.98 -4.90 11.25
C LEU A 55 3.77 -6.01 10.56
N LEU A 56 4.95 -5.67 10.05
CA LEU A 56 5.91 -6.61 9.51
C LEU A 56 7.07 -6.74 10.50
N ASP A 57 7.31 -7.95 11.03
CA ASP A 57 8.46 -8.23 11.90
C ASP A 57 9.31 -9.32 11.26
N TYR A 58 10.39 -8.90 10.62
CA TYR A 58 11.25 -9.77 9.84
C TYR A 58 12.66 -9.88 10.38
N ARG A 59 13.22 -11.07 10.16
CA ARG A 59 14.64 -11.35 10.28
C ARG A 59 15.24 -11.35 8.88
N VAL A 60 16.26 -10.52 8.69
CA VAL A 60 17.04 -10.41 7.45
C VAL A 60 18.43 -11.00 7.68
N GLU A 61 18.93 -11.74 6.70
CA GLU A 61 20.27 -12.30 6.68
C GLU A 61 21.03 -11.86 5.43
N ASN A 62 22.36 -11.71 5.55
CA ASN A 62 23.24 -11.37 4.43
C ASN A 62 23.58 -12.63 3.60
N SER A 63 22.59 -13.23 2.96
CA SER A 63 22.80 -14.41 2.13
C SER A 63 21.70 -14.61 1.08
N VAL A 64 22.14 -14.81 -0.18
CA VAL A 64 21.27 -15.06 -1.34
C VAL A 64 20.42 -16.33 -1.26
N ASN A 65 20.79 -17.24 -0.36
CA ASN A 65 20.09 -18.50 -0.19
C ASN A 65 19.17 -18.52 1.04
N VAL A 66 19.04 -17.40 1.74
CA VAL A 66 18.22 -17.31 2.95
C VAL A 66 16.93 -16.54 2.64
N PRO A 67 15.75 -17.16 2.81
CA PRO A 67 14.49 -16.46 2.62
C PRO A 67 14.27 -15.42 3.72
N LEU A 68 13.51 -14.38 3.40
CA LEU A 68 13.00 -13.44 4.39
C LEU A 68 12.08 -14.21 5.35
N THR A 69 12.38 -14.19 6.64
CA THR A 69 11.67 -15.01 7.64
C THR A 69 11.08 -14.11 8.71
N GLY A 70 9.80 -14.30 9.06
CA GLY A 70 9.20 -13.48 10.11
C GLY A 70 7.70 -13.67 10.24
N ARG A 71 7.04 -12.62 10.72
CA ARG A 71 5.58 -12.58 10.84
C ARG A 71 5.01 -11.28 10.29
N ALA A 72 3.82 -11.39 9.71
CA ALA A 72 2.97 -10.27 9.33
C ALA A 72 1.72 -10.27 10.22
N LEU A 73 1.39 -9.14 10.82
CA LEU A 73 0.13 -8.94 11.53
C LEU A 73 -0.72 -8.00 10.68
N VAL A 74 -1.88 -8.49 10.24
CA VAL A 74 -2.81 -7.74 9.39
C VAL A 74 -4.07 -7.48 10.20
N THR A 75 -4.33 -6.21 10.48
CA THR A 75 -5.61 -5.77 11.05
C THR A 75 -6.56 -5.41 9.92
N LEU A 76 -7.78 -5.93 9.98
CA LEU A 76 -8.81 -5.70 8.99
C LEU A 76 -10.19 -5.53 9.63
N THR A 77 -11.10 -4.90 8.91
CA THR A 77 -12.51 -4.76 9.26
C THR A 77 -13.38 -5.37 8.17
N ALA A 78 -14.32 -6.23 8.54
CA ALA A 78 -15.20 -6.89 7.58
C ALA A 78 -16.23 -5.91 7.00
N ASN A 79 -16.36 -5.87 5.67
CA ASN A 79 -17.40 -5.08 4.98
C ASN A 79 -18.68 -5.90 4.77
N GLU A 80 -18.54 -7.23 4.76
CA GLU A 80 -19.62 -8.20 4.66
C GLU A 80 -19.41 -9.34 5.66
N MET A 81 -20.33 -10.30 5.72
CA MET A 81 -20.10 -11.50 6.54
C MET A 81 -19.02 -12.37 5.90
N LEU A 82 -17.96 -12.65 6.65
CA LEU A 82 -16.88 -13.55 6.26
C LEU A 82 -16.96 -14.83 7.08
N THR A 83 -16.66 -15.96 6.46
CA THR A 83 -16.31 -17.21 7.14
C THR A 83 -14.87 -17.63 6.83
N TRP A 84 -14.36 -17.15 5.70
CA TRP A 84 -12.97 -17.26 5.28
C TRP A 84 -12.49 -15.89 4.82
N ILE A 85 -11.31 -15.49 5.29
CA ILE A 85 -10.68 -14.22 4.93
C ILE A 85 -9.63 -14.53 3.84
N PRO A 86 -9.80 -14.04 2.60
CA PRO A 86 -8.83 -14.26 1.53
C PRO A 86 -7.74 -13.18 1.51
N PHE A 87 -6.47 -13.57 1.51
CA PHE A 87 -5.32 -12.71 1.24
C PHE A 87 -4.64 -13.13 -0.06
N ASN A 88 -4.20 -12.16 -0.89
CA ASN A 88 -3.26 -12.45 -1.95
C ASN A 88 -1.91 -12.83 -1.35
N ALA A 89 -1.36 -13.97 -1.76
CA ALA A 89 -0.10 -14.50 -1.23
C ALA A 89 0.55 -15.39 -2.30
N GLU A 90 1.71 -15.04 -2.83
CA GLU A 90 2.35 -15.78 -3.93
C GLU A 90 3.75 -16.25 -3.53
N GLY A 91 4.02 -17.55 -3.71
CA GLY A 91 5.33 -18.14 -3.45
C GLY A 91 5.78 -18.17 -1.98
N LEU A 92 4.88 -17.88 -1.03
CA LEU A 92 5.20 -17.85 0.39
C LEU A 92 5.16 -19.26 0.99
N ALA A 93 5.96 -19.51 2.03
CA ALA A 93 5.73 -20.65 2.91
C ALA A 93 5.05 -20.16 4.19
N ILE A 94 3.86 -20.69 4.49
CA ILE A 94 3.06 -20.32 5.67
C ILE A 94 3.24 -21.41 6.73
N TYR A 95 3.73 -21.02 7.91
CA TYR A 95 4.04 -21.95 9.00
C TYR A 95 2.97 -22.01 10.07
N GLY A 96 2.20 -20.93 10.25
CA GLY A 96 1.15 -20.85 11.23
C GLY A 96 0.39 -19.54 11.13
N ILE A 97 -0.88 -19.58 11.52
CA ILE A 97 -1.76 -18.43 11.57
C ILE A 97 -2.47 -18.44 12.91
N SER A 98 -2.51 -17.29 13.56
CA SER A 98 -3.18 -17.16 14.85
C SER A 98 -3.86 -15.80 15.00
N GLU A 99 -4.81 -15.73 15.93
CA GLU A 99 -5.36 -14.49 16.43
C GLU A 99 -5.30 -14.51 17.96
N MET A 100 -4.69 -13.47 18.54
CA MET A 100 -4.48 -13.37 20.00
C MET A 100 -3.82 -14.63 20.59
N GLY A 101 -2.92 -15.27 19.83
CA GLY A 101 -2.22 -16.48 20.22
C GLY A 101 -3.02 -17.79 20.10
N ASN A 102 -4.26 -17.76 19.58
CA ASN A 102 -5.01 -18.96 19.26
C ASN A 102 -4.84 -19.31 17.79
N ASP A 103 -4.45 -20.55 17.50
CA ASP A 103 -4.27 -21.03 16.13
C ASP A 103 -5.58 -20.98 15.34
N LEU A 104 -5.47 -20.62 14.06
CA LEU A 104 -6.56 -20.60 13.10
C LEU A 104 -6.28 -21.59 11.97
N ASP A 105 -7.32 -22.29 11.53
CA ASP A 105 -7.25 -23.13 10.34
C ASP A 105 -7.08 -22.28 9.07
N PHE A 106 -6.34 -22.79 8.10
CA PHE A 106 -6.09 -22.08 6.85
C PHE A 106 -5.90 -23.02 5.65
N ILE A 107 -6.15 -22.48 4.47
CA ILE A 107 -5.90 -23.14 3.18
C ILE A 107 -5.03 -22.20 2.34
N TYR A 108 -3.89 -22.69 1.87
CA TYR A 108 -3.05 -21.96 0.93
C TYR A 108 -3.02 -22.65 -0.44
N ARG A 109 -3.60 -22.00 -1.46
CA ARG A 109 -3.67 -22.54 -2.83
C ARG A 109 -3.87 -21.43 -3.85
N ASN A 110 -3.36 -21.62 -5.07
CA ASN A 110 -3.56 -20.71 -6.20
C ASN A 110 -3.29 -19.25 -5.84
N ASP A 111 -2.11 -19.00 -5.25
CA ASP A 111 -1.64 -17.67 -4.84
C ASP A 111 -2.60 -16.89 -3.91
N THR A 112 -3.44 -17.63 -3.17
CA THR A 112 -4.39 -17.07 -2.21
C THR A 112 -4.33 -17.85 -0.90
N LEU A 113 -4.17 -17.12 0.19
CA LEU A 113 -4.26 -17.64 1.54
C LEU A 113 -5.67 -17.40 2.07
N TRP A 114 -6.38 -18.46 2.44
CA TRP A 114 -7.70 -18.41 3.03
C TRP A 114 -7.59 -18.75 4.51
N VAL A 115 -7.97 -17.83 5.39
CA VAL A 115 -7.96 -18.02 6.85
C VAL A 115 -9.37 -18.26 7.36
N GLU A 116 -9.61 -19.35 8.07
CA GLU A 116 -10.94 -19.66 8.63
C GLU A 116 -11.23 -18.76 9.83
N LYS A 117 -12.13 -17.81 9.63
CA LYS A 117 -12.55 -16.89 10.68
C LYS A 117 -13.88 -16.24 10.34
N THR A 118 -14.83 -16.39 11.26
CA THR A 118 -16.12 -15.70 11.13
C THR A 118 -16.00 -14.25 11.58
N LEU A 119 -16.37 -13.32 10.70
CA LEU A 119 -16.54 -11.91 11.00
C LEU A 119 -17.87 -11.41 10.43
N TYR A 120 -18.56 -10.57 11.19
CA TYR A 120 -19.74 -9.85 10.73
C TYR A 120 -19.36 -8.44 10.27
N PRO A 121 -20.18 -7.78 9.42
CA PRO A 121 -19.91 -6.42 8.97
C PRO A 121 -19.60 -5.46 10.13
N GLY A 122 -18.53 -4.69 9.99
CA GLY A 122 -18.03 -3.75 11.00
C GLY A 122 -17.21 -4.37 12.12
N GLN A 123 -17.02 -5.69 12.16
CA GLN A 123 -16.11 -6.33 13.11
C GLN A 123 -14.68 -6.30 12.58
N SER A 124 -13.73 -6.05 13.48
CA SER A 124 -12.31 -6.06 13.19
C SER A 124 -11.60 -7.26 13.79
N ALA A 125 -10.48 -7.64 13.18
CA ALA A 125 -9.60 -8.71 13.62
C ALA A 125 -8.15 -8.37 13.32
N THR A 126 -7.22 -8.95 14.09
CA THR A 126 -5.78 -8.89 13.79
C THR A 126 -5.26 -10.30 13.61
N ILE A 127 -4.89 -10.63 12.37
CA ILE A 127 -4.41 -11.95 11.98
C ILE A 127 -2.90 -11.93 11.96
N GLU A 128 -2.27 -12.76 12.81
CA GLU A 128 -0.84 -13.00 12.79
C GLU A 128 -0.52 -14.17 11.87
N ILE A 129 0.40 -13.96 10.92
CA ILE A 129 0.81 -14.94 9.92
C ILE A 129 2.32 -15.12 10.01
N GLN A 130 2.75 -16.33 10.37
CA GLN A 130 4.16 -16.71 10.39
C GLN A 130 4.56 -17.30 9.04
N LEU A 131 5.59 -16.73 8.41
CA LEU A 131 5.91 -17.04 7.02
C LEU A 131 7.39 -16.87 6.66
N THR A 132 7.75 -17.47 5.53
CA THR A 132 8.95 -17.11 4.78
C THR A 132 8.60 -16.66 3.36
N ALA A 133 9.34 -15.67 2.86
CA ALA A 133 9.30 -15.24 1.47
C ALA A 133 10.63 -15.55 0.77
N PRO A 134 10.60 -16.24 -0.39
CA PRO A 134 11.82 -16.59 -1.12
C PRO A 134 12.49 -15.34 -1.70
N ALA A 135 13.83 -15.36 -1.79
CA ALA A 135 14.57 -14.38 -2.54
C ALA A 135 14.31 -14.56 -4.05
N ILE A 136 13.96 -13.46 -4.73
CA ILE A 136 13.75 -13.42 -6.17
C ILE A 136 15.11 -13.20 -6.83
N PRO A 137 15.60 -14.14 -7.67
CA PRO A 137 16.95 -14.03 -8.25
C PRO A 137 17.01 -13.04 -9.41
N ASN A 138 15.90 -12.84 -10.12
CA ASN A 138 15.84 -11.96 -11.27
C ASN A 138 15.47 -10.54 -10.82
N PHE A 139 16.42 -9.62 -10.90
CA PHE A 139 16.26 -8.22 -10.49
C PHE A 139 15.07 -7.49 -11.16
N PHE A 140 14.63 -7.93 -12.33
CA PHE A 140 13.50 -7.32 -13.05
C PHE A 140 12.13 -7.85 -12.60
N GLU A 141 12.09 -8.85 -11.72
CA GLU A 141 10.85 -9.40 -11.18
C GLU A 141 10.49 -8.72 -9.86
N VAL A 142 9.19 -8.69 -9.55
CA VAL A 142 8.68 -8.11 -8.31
C VAL A 142 8.84 -9.09 -7.14
N GLY A 143 9.24 -8.59 -5.97
CA GLY A 143 9.30 -9.33 -4.72
C GLY A 143 10.45 -8.88 -3.81
N TYR A 144 10.91 -9.81 -2.97
CA TYR A 144 12.03 -9.67 -2.06
C TYR A 144 13.34 -10.01 -2.76
N HIS A 145 14.28 -9.06 -2.79
CA HIS A 145 15.57 -9.19 -3.46
C HIS A 145 16.71 -9.14 -2.46
N VAL A 146 17.72 -9.95 -2.71
CA VAL A 146 18.90 -10.02 -1.87
C VAL A 146 20.14 -10.22 -2.73
N ASP A 147 21.17 -9.42 -2.48
CA ASP A 147 22.51 -9.59 -3.05
C ASP A 147 23.58 -9.47 -1.95
N TRP A 148 24.86 -9.54 -2.32
CA TRP A 148 25.99 -9.54 -1.38
C TRP A 148 26.16 -8.22 -0.61
N GLN A 149 25.46 -7.14 -0.99
CA GLN A 149 25.65 -5.80 -0.45
C GLN A 149 24.35 -5.16 0.05
N ARG A 150 23.18 -5.67 -0.36
CA ARG A 150 21.89 -5.06 -0.04
C ARG A 150 20.74 -6.07 -0.08
N VAL A 151 19.71 -5.74 0.70
CA VAL A 151 18.38 -6.33 0.70
C VAL A 151 17.40 -5.23 0.33
N PHE A 152 16.44 -5.49 -0.56
CA PHE A 152 15.37 -4.54 -0.86
C PHE A 152 14.12 -5.26 -1.37
N THR A 153 12.99 -4.57 -1.37
CA THR A 153 11.76 -5.04 -2.02
C THR A 153 11.44 -4.17 -3.22
N PHE A 154 10.96 -4.80 -4.28
CA PHE A 154 10.42 -4.11 -5.46
C PHE A 154 9.06 -4.71 -5.77
N ALA A 155 7.98 -3.98 -5.54
CA ALA A 155 6.64 -4.56 -5.41
C ALA A 155 5.57 -3.94 -6.33
N GLU A 156 5.92 -3.01 -7.23
CA GLU A 156 4.93 -2.44 -8.14
C GLU A 156 4.66 -3.37 -9.34
N PRO A 157 3.40 -3.60 -9.77
CA PRO A 157 2.16 -3.07 -9.21
C PRO A 157 1.47 -3.96 -8.15
N PHE A 158 1.80 -5.26 -8.12
CA PHE A 158 1.12 -6.28 -7.30
C PHE A 158 2.13 -7.30 -6.74
N GLY A 159 3.25 -6.79 -6.24
CA GLY A 159 4.33 -7.60 -5.67
C GLY A 159 4.30 -7.66 -4.14
N ALA A 160 3.35 -7.01 -3.47
CA ALA A 160 3.28 -7.05 -2.01
C ALA A 160 2.99 -8.47 -1.51
N ARG A 161 2.09 -9.17 -2.23
CA ARG A 161 1.74 -10.58 -2.01
C ARG A 161 2.92 -11.56 -1.99
N ARG A 162 4.09 -11.17 -2.52
CA ARG A 162 5.31 -12.00 -2.59
C ARG A 162 6.24 -11.85 -1.39
N TRP A 163 5.90 -10.99 -0.43
CA TRP A 163 6.65 -10.89 0.83
C TRP A 163 5.77 -10.89 2.06
N PHE A 164 4.49 -10.47 1.97
CA PHE A 164 3.48 -10.70 2.99
C PHE A 164 2.07 -10.88 2.37
N PRO A 165 1.17 -11.65 3.01
CA PRO A 165 -0.22 -11.74 2.58
C PRO A 165 -0.99 -10.44 2.82
N CYS A 166 -1.68 -9.93 1.80
CA CYS A 166 -2.56 -8.77 1.90
C CYS A 166 -3.60 -8.77 0.78
N TRP A 167 -4.58 -7.86 0.83
CA TRP A 167 -5.30 -7.46 -0.36
C TRP A 167 -4.38 -6.55 -1.19
N ASP A 168 -3.77 -7.12 -2.23
CA ASP A 168 -2.69 -6.47 -2.96
C ASP A 168 -3.25 -5.73 -4.18
N GLN A 169 -4.09 -4.74 -3.89
CA GLN A 169 -4.65 -3.79 -4.86
C GLN A 169 -4.33 -2.36 -4.41
N PRO A 170 -3.96 -1.45 -5.32
CA PRO A 170 -3.49 -0.10 -4.96
C PRO A 170 -4.55 0.79 -4.29
N TYR A 171 -5.82 0.39 -4.36
CA TYR A 171 -6.95 1.12 -3.76
C TYR A 171 -7.23 0.74 -2.31
N ASP A 172 -6.66 -0.37 -1.79
CA ASP A 172 -6.85 -0.83 -0.41
C ASP A 172 -5.56 -0.60 0.39
N LYS A 173 -5.48 0.57 1.03
CA LYS A 173 -4.27 1.04 1.71
C LYS A 173 -4.40 0.88 3.21
N PHE A 174 -3.35 0.34 3.83
CA PHE A 174 -3.19 0.43 5.28
C PHE A 174 -3.09 1.88 5.74
N ASP A 175 -3.84 2.22 6.79
CA ASP A 175 -3.75 3.49 7.50
C ASP A 175 -2.47 3.57 8.33
N GLU A 176 -2.10 2.44 8.94
CA GLU A 176 -0.95 2.32 9.83
C GLU A 176 -0.03 1.18 9.39
N ILE A 177 1.26 1.47 9.29
CA ILE A 177 2.28 0.47 8.94
C ILE A 177 3.44 0.57 9.93
N THR A 178 3.77 -0.55 10.57
CA THR A 178 4.96 -0.74 11.39
C THR A 178 5.88 -1.74 10.72
N ILE A 179 7.15 -1.38 10.53
CA ILE A 179 8.16 -2.26 9.94
C ILE A 179 9.26 -2.46 10.97
N ALA A 180 9.34 -3.65 11.52
CA ALA A 180 10.42 -4.06 12.41
C ALA A 180 11.36 -5.03 11.69
N VAL A 181 12.65 -4.74 11.73
CA VAL A 181 13.66 -5.59 11.09
C VAL A 181 14.77 -5.90 12.07
N ASN A 182 14.99 -7.19 12.34
CA ASN A 182 16.21 -7.69 12.95
C ASN A 182 17.20 -8.03 11.81
N MET A 183 18.39 -7.42 11.83
CA MET A 183 19.42 -7.51 10.79
C MET A 183 20.84 -7.54 11.40
N PRO A 184 21.89 -7.83 10.61
CA PRO A 184 23.27 -7.67 11.06
C PRO A 184 23.54 -6.27 11.61
N GLU A 185 24.35 -6.17 12.66
CA GLU A 185 24.58 -4.91 13.38
C GLU A 185 25.16 -3.78 12.53
N ASP A 186 26.01 -4.12 11.57
CA ASP A 186 26.68 -3.20 10.65
C ASP A 186 25.78 -2.70 9.50
N TRP A 187 24.55 -3.21 9.41
CA TRP A 187 23.60 -2.83 8.38
C TRP A 187 22.77 -1.60 8.78
N SER A 188 22.20 -0.93 7.79
CA SER A 188 21.26 0.19 8.01
C SER A 188 19.96 -0.08 7.27
N LEU A 189 18.83 0.20 7.93
CA LEU A 189 17.50 0.04 7.37
C LEU A 189 17.01 1.37 6.79
N ALA A 190 16.36 1.32 5.65
CA ALA A 190 15.57 2.42 5.11
C ALA A 190 14.19 1.88 4.71
N SER A 191 13.14 2.52 5.22
CA SER A 191 11.74 2.17 4.96
C SER A 191 10.89 3.44 4.93
N ASN A 192 9.59 3.28 4.66
CA ASN A 192 8.62 4.35 4.86
C ASN A 192 8.39 4.60 6.36
N GLY A 193 8.16 5.87 6.73
CA GLY A 193 7.86 6.26 8.10
C GLY A 193 9.06 6.88 8.84
N PHE A 194 9.07 6.74 10.16
CA PHE A 194 10.11 7.27 11.05
C PHE A 194 10.74 6.14 11.84
N LEU A 195 12.07 6.19 12.04
CA LEU A 195 12.75 5.30 12.98
C LEU A 195 12.34 5.65 14.41
N THR A 196 11.62 4.75 15.05
CA THR A 196 11.08 4.88 16.41
C THR A 196 11.93 4.18 17.46
N SER A 197 12.64 3.10 17.08
CA SER A 197 13.43 2.31 18.01
C SER A 197 14.64 1.66 17.38
N THR A 198 15.75 1.59 18.11
CA THR A 198 16.93 0.80 17.78
C THR A 198 17.35 0.01 19.00
N THR A 199 17.47 -1.30 18.85
CA THR A 199 17.82 -2.25 19.92
C THR A 199 18.82 -3.29 19.43
N TYR A 200 19.49 -3.99 20.35
CA TYR A 200 20.50 -5.02 20.05
C TYR A 200 20.08 -6.33 20.73
N PRO A 201 19.15 -7.09 20.13
CA PRO A 201 18.50 -8.22 20.80
C PRO A 201 19.42 -9.42 21.03
N GLU A 202 20.50 -9.53 20.25
CA GLU A 202 21.48 -10.61 20.33
C GLU A 202 22.84 -10.12 19.78
N PRO A 203 23.97 -10.76 20.15
CA PRO A 203 25.29 -10.32 19.72
C PRO A 203 25.44 -10.21 18.19
N GLY A 204 25.96 -9.09 17.70
CA GLY A 204 26.18 -8.85 16.27
C GLY A 204 24.90 -8.56 15.47
N ARG A 205 23.78 -8.28 16.16
CA ARG A 205 22.49 -8.01 15.53
C ARG A 205 21.88 -6.72 16.05
N LYS A 206 21.22 -6.02 15.14
CA LYS A 206 20.50 -4.78 15.42
C LYS A 206 19.05 -4.95 14.96
N ARG A 207 18.11 -4.50 15.80
CA ARG A 207 16.69 -4.44 15.48
C ARG A 207 16.23 -2.99 15.45
N GLU A 208 15.67 -2.58 14.31
CA GLU A 208 15.11 -1.25 14.09
C GLU A 208 13.60 -1.35 13.84
N VAL A 209 12.84 -0.36 14.33
CA VAL A 209 11.39 -0.19 14.15
C VAL A 209 11.09 1.21 13.67
#